data_AF-X1DR13-F1
#
_entry.id   AF-X1DR13-F1
#
_cell.length_a   1.000
_cell.length_b   1.000
_cell.length_c   1.000
_cell.angle_alpha   90.00
_cell.angle_beta   90.00
_cell.angle_gamma   90.00
#
_symmetry.space_group_name_H-M   'P 1'
#
loop_
_entity.id
_entity.type
_entity.pdbx_description
1 polymer ?
#
loop_
_entity_poly.entity_id
_entity_poly.type
_entity_poly.pdbx_seq_one_letter_code
_entity_poly.pdbx_strand_id
1 'polypeptide(L)' 'MARIRPPKFHPALAVIDMQNGFCAQGGSYQKSGTDISIYREIIPNVKKIIDVCHELRIPVFYTQ' A
#
# COMPACT_ATOMS: atom_id res chain seq x y z
N MET A 1 -5.54 18.76 39.46
CA MET A 1 -5.34 17.69 38.46
C MET A 1 -4.93 18.33 37.14
N ALA A 2 -3.79 17.95 36.57
CA ALA A 2 -3.36 18.44 35.26
C ALA A 2 -4.17 17.73 34.15
N ARG A 3 -4.77 18.50 33.24
CA ARG A 3 -5.55 17.96 32.12
C ARG A 3 -4.59 17.55 31.00
N ILE A 4 -4.36 16.25 30.83
CA ILE A 4 -3.53 15.71 29.74
C ILE A 4 -4.28 15.94 28.42
N ARG A 5 -3.62 16.57 27.44
CA ARG A 5 -4.18 16.71 26.08
C ARG A 5 -4.02 15.39 25.32
N PRO A 6 -5.04 14.95 24.56
CA PRO A 6 -4.90 13.75 23.74
C PRO A 6 -3.86 13.99 22.63
N PRO A 7 -3.12 12.94 22.22
CA PRO A 7 -2.17 13.04 21.12
C PRO A 7 -2.90 13.35 19.81
N LYS A 8 -2.24 14.12 18.93
CA LYS A 8 -2.73 14.39 17.58
C LYS A 8 -2.07 13.42 16.61
N PHE A 9 -2.88 12.67 15.87
CA PHE A 9 -2.40 11.71 14.88
C PHE A 9 -2.37 12.33 13.48
N HIS A 10 -1.29 12.04 12.75
CA HIS A 10 -1.07 12.47 11.36
C HIS A 10 -0.74 11.23 10.53
N PRO A 11 -1.74 10.43 10.16
CA PRO A 11 -1.50 9.19 9.43
C PRO A 11 -1.02 9.48 8.01
N ALA A 12 -0.30 8.52 7.43
CA ALA A 12 0.04 8.44 6.02
C ALA A 12 0.05 6.97 5.59
N LEU A 13 -0.21 6.72 4.31
CA LEU A 13 -0.11 5.40 3.69
C LEU A 13 1.17 5.32 2.87
N ALA A 14 1.98 4.29 3.09
CA ALA A 14 3.11 3.94 2.22
C ALA A 14 2.75 2.67 1.43
N VAL A 15 2.77 2.77 0.10
CA VAL A 15 2.56 1.66 -0.83
C VAL A 15 3.91 1.20 -1.33
N ILE A 16 4.32 0.02 -0.89
CA ILE A 16 5.67 -0.49 -1.13
C ILE A 16 5.66 -1.44 -2.32
N ASP A 17 6.44 -1.11 -3.34
CA ASP A 17 6.85 -1.99 -4.45
C ASP A 17 5.70 -2.74 -5.14
N MET A 18 4.52 -2.12 -5.23
CA MET A 18 3.36 -2.61 -5.99
C MET A 18 3.56 -2.41 -7.50
N GLN A 19 4.72 -2.81 -8.00
CA GLN A 19 5.14 -2.62 -9.39
C GLN A 19 4.86 -3.87 -10.22
N ASN A 20 4.80 -3.69 -11.54
CA ASN A 20 4.63 -4.79 -12.49
C ASN A 20 5.75 -5.83 -12.40
N GLY A 21 6.97 -5.44 -12.01
CA GLY A 21 8.09 -6.37 -11.84
C GLY A 21 7.82 -7.48 -10.82
N PHE A 22 7.04 -7.17 -9.77
CA PHE A 22 6.69 -8.09 -8.69
C PHE A 22 5.30 -8.73 -8.89
N CYS A 23 4.31 -7.93 -9.29
CA CYS A 23 2.90 -8.33 -9.23
C CYS A 23 2.26 -8.67 -10.58
N ALA A 24 2.81 -8.21 -11.71
CA ALA A 24 2.17 -8.41 -13.01
C ALA A 24 2.56 -9.75 -13.64
N GLN A 25 1.63 -10.30 -14.42
CA GLN A 25 1.96 -11.39 -15.32
C GLN A 25 3.02 -10.92 -16.33
N GLY A 26 4.03 -11.75 -16.60
CA GLY A 26 5.19 -11.38 -17.43
C GLY A 26 6.20 -10.46 -16.72
N GLY A 27 5.97 -10.14 -15.44
CA GLY A 27 6.91 -9.42 -14.58
C GLY A 27 8.16 -10.25 -14.27
N SER A 28 9.19 -9.57 -13.74
CA SER A 28 10.48 -10.19 -13.40
C SER A 28 10.34 -11.37 -12.44
N TYR A 29 9.50 -11.27 -11.42
CA TYR A 29 9.28 -12.35 -10.45
C TYR A 29 8.70 -13.60 -11.12
N GLN A 30 7.67 -13.44 -11.94
CA GLN A 30 7.10 -14.58 -12.65
C GLN A 30 8.10 -15.19 -13.65
N LYS A 31 8.86 -14.35 -14.36
CA LYS A 31 9.91 -14.81 -15.30
C LYS A 31 11.02 -15.60 -14.60
N SER A 32 11.31 -15.26 -13.34
CA SER A 32 12.26 -15.99 -12.49
C SER A 32 11.67 -17.27 -11.88
N GLY A 33 10.43 -17.63 -12.19
CA GLY A 33 9.76 -18.83 -11.70
C GLY A 33 9.08 -18.67 -10.34
N THR A 34 8.98 -17.45 -9.80
CA THR A 34 8.24 -17.18 -8.56
C THR A 34 6.74 -17.26 -8.82
N ASP A 35 6.00 -17.95 -7.94
CA ASP A 35 4.55 -17.85 -7.93
C ASP A 35 4.12 -16.47 -7.41
N ILE A 36 3.37 -15.75 -8.26
CA ILE A 36 2.91 -14.39 -7.97
C ILE A 36 1.46 -14.32 -7.50
N SER A 37 0.78 -15.46 -7.33
CA SER A 37 -0.63 -15.54 -6.92
C SER A 37 -0.91 -14.69 -5.68
N ILE A 38 -0.10 -14.84 -4.64
CA ILE A 38 -0.22 -14.12 -3.37
C ILE A 38 0.03 -12.60 -3.51
N TYR A 39 0.97 -12.17 -4.37
CA TYR A 39 1.24 -10.75 -4.59
C TYR A 39 0.11 -10.06 -5.35
N ARG A 40 -0.62 -10.84 -6.17
CA ARG A 40 -1.76 -10.34 -6.94
C ARG A 40 -3.03 -10.24 -6.12
N GLU A 41 -3.23 -11.18 -5.20
CA GLU A 41 -4.43 -11.26 -4.38
C GLU A 41 -4.65 -10.01 -3.53
N ILE A 42 -3.57 -9.35 -3.08
CA ILE A 42 -3.66 -8.16 -2.22
C ILE A 42 -3.99 -6.87 -2.98
N ILE A 43 -3.76 -6.81 -4.30
CA ILE A 43 -3.98 -5.62 -5.15
C ILE A 43 -5.34 -4.94 -4.92
N PRO A 44 -6.50 -5.64 -4.95
CA PRO A 44 -7.80 -5.00 -4.71
C PRO A 44 -7.92 -4.37 -3.32
N ASN A 45 -7.26 -4.92 -2.30
CA ASN A 45 -7.28 -4.36 -0.94
C ASN A 45 -6.38 -3.13 -0.82
N VAL A 46 -5.20 -3.16 -1.46
CA VAL A 46 -4.33 -1.98 -1.58
C VAL A 46 -5.06 -0.84 -2.29
N LYS A 47 -5.78 -1.14 -3.38
CA LYS A 47 -6.61 -0.14 -4.07
C LYS A 47 -7.66 0.47 -3.15
N LYS A 48 -8.43 -0.36 -2.43
CA LYS A 48 -9.47 0.14 -1.50
C LYS A 48 -8.90 1.09 -0.46
N ILE A 49 -7.73 0.78 0.12
CA ILE A 49 -7.15 1.63 1.16
C ILE A 49 -6.56 2.92 0.59
N ILE A 50 -5.99 2.89 -0.62
CA ILE A 50 -5.57 4.10 -1.35
C ILE A 50 -6.78 5.01 -1.59
N ASP A 51 -7.89 4.44 -2.07
CA ASP A 51 -9.12 5.20 -2.36
C ASP A 51 -9.65 5.88 -1.08
N VAL A 52 -9.70 5.14 0.05
CA VAL A 52 -10.10 5.68 1.36
C VAL A 52 -9.14 6.77 1.85
N CYS A 53 -7.83 6.59 1.70
CA CYS A 53 -6.85 7.61 2.08
C CYS A 53 -7.03 8.89 1.27
N HIS A 54 -7.26 8.80 -0.04
CA HIS A 54 -7.53 9.97 -0.87
C HIS A 54 -8.84 10.67 -0.47
N GLU A 55 -9.92 9.92 -0.20
CA GLU A 55 -11.21 10.47 0.26
C GLU A 55 -11.04 11.26 1.57
N LEU A 56 -10.28 10.71 2.52
CA LEU A 56 -10.02 11.31 3.83
C LEU A 56 -8.87 12.34 3.82
N ARG A 57 -8.27 12.63 2.65
CA ARG A 57 -7.09 13.51 2.50
C ARG A 57 -5.90 13.08 3.36
N ILE A 58 -5.72 11.78 3.54
CA ILE A 58 -4.55 11.17 4.15
C ILE A 58 -3.46 11.06 3.07
N PRO A 59 -2.22 11.53 3.31
CA PRO A 59 -1.12 11.41 2.35
C PRO A 59 -0.83 9.96 1.96
N VAL A 60 -0.61 9.73 0.66
CA VAL A 60 -0.19 8.44 0.12
C VAL A 60 1.16 8.59 -0.57
N PHE A 61 2.12 7.76 -0.19
CA PHE A 61 3.48 7.71 -0.75
C PHE A 61 3.70 6.37 -1.43
N TYR A 62 4.46 6.37 -2.53
CA TYR A 62 4.79 5.17 -3.30
C TYR A 62 6.31 5.01 -3.34
N THR A 63 6.79 3.78 -3.13
CA THR A 63 8.20 3.43 -3.36
C THR A 63 8.37 2.71 -4.70
N GLN A 64 9.62 2.63 -5.14
CA GLN A 64 10.02 1.88 -6.33
C GLN A 64 11.20 0.97 -6.03
#